data_AF-A0A816CFF2-F1
#
_entry.id   AF-A0A816CFF2-F1
#
_cell.length_a   1.000
_cell.length_b   1.000
_cell.length_c   1.000
_cell.angle_alpha   90.00
_cell.angle_beta   90.00
_cell.angle_gamma   90.00
#
_symmetry.space_group_name_H-M   'P 1'
#
loop_
_entity.id
_entity.type
_entity.pdbx_description
1 polymer ?
#
loop_
_entity_poly.entity_id
_entity_poly.type
_entity_poly.pdbx_seq_one_letter_code
_entity_poly.pdbx_strand_id
1 'polypeptide(L)'
;MKNIADEFELYAVKCIDSCYEYNETKACELILRQISLFGNITIAQVAVSAKSKKFLLTACFGRVMSEAWYDKLDEINRNAVEMPMLNIGLLSFGVLAPFYIVYRNQNQQEPQEQSTSNEDDQILMAVDLELWYVQSLRFMISHSYLGPKLLMIKAMTRDLAAFLYIIFVFITAYGVVSRSMIMHNKVEFSIYGIFSGIFYTPYSFLFGGSDKVLEGK
;
A
#
# COMPACT_ATOMS: atom_id res chain seq x y z
N MET A 1 -3.53 -37.09 4.43
CA MET A 1 -2.56 -36.25 5.18
C MET A 1 -3.16 -34.94 5.68
N LYS A 2 -3.81 -34.10 4.86
CA LYS A 2 -4.43 -32.83 5.34
C LYS A 2 -5.43 -33.01 6.50
N ASN A 3 -6.32 -33.99 6.40
CA ASN A 3 -7.33 -34.27 7.44
C ASN A 3 -6.71 -34.60 8.81
N ILE A 4 -5.60 -35.34 8.81
CA ILE A 4 -4.85 -35.71 10.02
C ILE A 4 -4.15 -34.48 10.61
N ALA A 5 -3.55 -33.63 9.76
CA ALA A 5 -2.91 -32.40 10.19
C ALA A 5 -3.91 -31.41 10.82
N ASP A 6 -5.11 -31.30 10.24
CA ASP A 6 -6.21 -30.48 10.77
C ASP A 6 -6.72 -30.99 12.13
N GLU A 7 -6.72 -32.32 12.34
CA GLU A 7 -7.10 -32.94 13.61
C GLU A 7 -6.05 -32.67 14.70
N PHE A 8 -4.76 -32.79 14.39
CA PHE A 8 -3.69 -32.42 15.31
C PHE A 8 -3.68 -30.92 15.64
N GLU A 9 -3.95 -30.06 14.65
CA GLU A 9 -4.10 -28.62 14.88
C GLU A 9 -5.25 -28.35 15.87
N LEU A 10 -6.39 -29.00 15.68
CA LEU A 10 -7.53 -28.86 16.59
C LEU A 10 -7.23 -29.36 18.00
N TYR A 11 -6.52 -30.48 18.13
CA TYR A 11 -6.13 -31.02 19.43
C TYR A 11 -5.17 -30.08 20.17
N ALA A 12 -4.19 -29.52 19.46
CA ALA A 12 -3.25 -28.54 20.02
C ALA A 12 -3.98 -27.27 20.51
N VAL A 13 -4.94 -26.75 19.73
CA VAL A 13 -5.76 -25.60 20.12
C VAL A 13 -6.52 -25.90 21.41
N LYS A 14 -7.23 -27.04 21.48
CA LYS A 14 -7.97 -27.44 22.68
C LYS A 14 -7.08 -27.57 23.91
N CYS A 15 -5.89 -28.16 23.76
CA CYS A 15 -4.96 -28.32 24.85
C CYS A 15 -4.52 -26.96 25.41
N ILE A 16 -4.22 -26.00 24.55
CA ILE A 16 -3.84 -24.64 24.96
C ILE A 16 -5.01 -23.90 25.57
N ASP A 17 -6.22 -24.03 25.02
CA ASP A 17 -7.41 -23.40 25.59
C ASP A 17 -7.67 -23.90 27.01
N SER A 18 -7.58 -25.22 27.25
CA SER A 18 -7.69 -25.78 28.60
C SER A 18 -6.57 -25.31 29.54
N CYS A 19 -5.33 -25.16 29.05
CA CYS A 19 -4.24 -24.58 29.84
C CYS A 19 -4.47 -23.09 30.15
N TYR A 20 -5.03 -22.34 29.20
CA TYR A 20 -5.33 -20.93 29.34
C TYR A 20 -6.47 -20.69 30.35
N GLU A 21 -7.53 -21.50 30.30
CA GLU A 21 -8.61 -21.50 31.29
C GLU A 21 -8.12 -21.82 32.71
N TYR A 22 -7.14 -22.71 32.84
CA TYR A 22 -6.55 -23.04 34.15
C TYR A 22 -5.65 -21.93 34.68
N ASN A 23 -4.75 -21.39 33.84
CA ASN A 23 -3.86 -20.29 34.22
C ASN A 23 -3.33 -19.54 32.99
N GLU A 24 -3.84 -18.32 32.79
CA GLU A 24 -3.53 -17.50 31.62
C GLU A 24 -2.03 -17.18 31.50
N THR A 25 -1.39 -16.74 32.59
CA THR A 25 0.02 -16.30 32.58
C THR A 25 0.99 -17.45 32.33
N LYS A 26 0.76 -18.61 32.97
CA LYS A 26 1.60 -19.80 32.74
C LYS A 26 1.40 -20.38 31.34
N ALA A 27 0.18 -20.29 30.79
CA ALA A 27 -0.08 -20.71 29.41
C ALA A 27 0.67 -19.82 28.40
N CYS A 28 0.68 -18.49 28.62
CA CYS A 28 1.47 -17.57 27.81
C CYS A 28 2.98 -17.86 27.88
N GLU A 29 3.51 -18.11 29.07
CA GLU A 29 4.93 -18.48 29.27
C GLU A 29 5.28 -19.79 28.55
N LEU A 30 4.38 -20.77 28.58
CA LEU A 30 4.56 -22.06 27.90
C LEU A 30 4.74 -21.88 26.38
N ILE A 31 3.99 -20.98 25.74
CA ILE A 31 4.06 -20.73 24.29
C ILE A 31 5.37 -20.05 23.90
N LEU A 32 5.86 -19.14 24.74
CA LEU A 32 7.10 -18.40 24.51
C LEU A 32 8.35 -19.20 24.87
N ARG A 33 8.21 -20.24 25.69
CA ARG A 33 9.30 -21.11 26.09
C ARG A 33 9.93 -21.81 24.89
N GLN A 34 11.27 -21.84 24.87
CA GLN A 34 12.04 -22.63 23.90
C GLN A 34 12.08 -24.09 24.33
N ILE A 35 11.76 -24.99 23.40
CA ILE A 35 11.79 -26.44 23.63
C ILE A 35 13.09 -27.00 23.05
N SER A 36 13.98 -27.48 23.92
CA SER A 36 15.30 -28.01 23.53
C SER A 36 15.23 -29.28 22.67
N LEU A 37 14.18 -30.09 22.83
CA LEU A 37 13.96 -31.30 22.01
C LEU A 37 13.75 -31.00 20.52
N PHE A 38 13.30 -29.80 20.17
CA PHE A 38 13.04 -29.40 18.78
C PHE A 38 14.04 -28.34 18.28
N GLY A 39 15.22 -28.25 18.89
CA GLY A 39 16.26 -27.33 18.46
C GLY A 39 16.05 -25.89 18.93
N ASN A 40 15.54 -25.70 20.16
CA ASN A 40 15.33 -24.39 20.80
C ASN A 40 14.34 -23.46 20.07
N ILE A 41 13.41 -24.03 19.30
CA ILE A 41 12.33 -23.28 18.67
C ILE A 41 11.18 -23.05 19.65
N THR A 42 10.47 -21.95 19.49
CA THR A 42 9.25 -21.65 20.26
C THR A 42 8.02 -22.25 19.57
N ILE A 43 6.98 -22.53 20.35
CA ILE A 43 5.71 -23.05 19.82
C ILE A 43 5.11 -22.04 18.83
N ALA A 44 5.27 -20.74 19.10
CA ALA A 44 4.88 -19.67 18.21
C ALA A 44 5.58 -19.74 16.84
N GLN A 45 6.90 -19.97 16.81
CA GLN A 45 7.65 -20.09 15.56
C GLN A 45 7.18 -21.30 14.74
N VAL A 46 6.95 -22.44 15.39
CA VAL A 46 6.42 -23.64 14.73
C VAL A 46 5.06 -23.38 14.11
N ALA A 47 4.14 -22.74 14.86
CA ALA A 47 2.80 -22.43 14.39
C ALA A 47 2.81 -21.48 13.17
N VAL A 48 3.70 -20.49 13.17
CA VAL A 48 3.89 -19.56 12.05
C VAL A 48 4.49 -20.26 10.83
N SER A 49 5.53 -21.08 11.01
CA SER A 49 6.14 -21.87 9.93
C SER A 49 5.16 -22.87 9.32
N ALA A 50 4.27 -23.45 10.14
CA ALA A 50 3.21 -24.35 9.71
C ALA A 50 2.00 -23.65 9.07
N LYS A 51 1.93 -22.31 9.11
CA LYS A 51 0.78 -21.49 8.64
C LYS A 51 -0.56 -21.93 9.27
N SER A 52 -0.51 -22.35 10.54
CA SER A 52 -1.68 -22.81 11.30
C SER A 52 -2.56 -21.64 11.71
N LYS A 53 -3.57 -21.33 10.89
CA LYS A 53 -4.44 -20.16 11.14
C LYS A 53 -5.28 -20.31 12.41
N LYS A 54 -5.77 -21.52 12.71
CA LYS A 54 -6.67 -21.72 13.87
C LYS A 54 -5.92 -21.49 15.18
N PHE A 55 -4.68 -21.97 15.25
CA PHE A 55 -3.81 -21.78 16.41
C PHE A 55 -3.39 -20.32 16.61
N LEU A 56 -3.07 -19.60 15.53
CA LEU A 56 -2.69 -18.18 15.61
C LEU A 56 -3.86 -17.27 15.99
N LEU A 57 -5.11 -17.74 15.83
CA LEU A 57 -6.33 -17.03 16.21
C LEU A 57 -6.79 -17.35 17.65
N THR A 58 -6.09 -18.22 18.37
CA THR A 58 -6.40 -18.56 19.77
C THR A 58 -6.21 -17.36 20.70
N ALA A 59 -7.07 -17.23 21.73
CA ALA A 59 -7.05 -16.11 22.68
C ALA A 59 -5.69 -15.95 23.40
N CYS A 60 -5.07 -17.06 23.80
CA CYS A 60 -3.75 -17.06 24.43
C CYS A 60 -2.67 -16.46 23.52
N PHE A 61 -2.67 -16.81 22.23
CA PHE A 61 -1.71 -16.25 21.26
C PHE A 61 -1.96 -14.76 21.01
N GLY A 62 -3.24 -14.36 20.93
CA GLY A 62 -3.63 -12.96 20.84
C GLY A 62 -3.11 -12.12 22.01
N ARG A 63 -3.24 -12.64 23.24
CA ARG A 63 -2.73 -12.00 24.45
C ARG A 63 -1.21 -11.91 24.47
N VAL A 64 -0.49 -13.00 24.17
CA VAL A 64 0.98 -13.00 24.07
C VAL A 64 1.47 -11.96 23.07
N MET A 65 0.83 -11.89 21.90
CA MET A 65 1.16 -10.87 20.92
C MET A 65 0.86 -9.49 21.48
N SER A 66 -0.34 -9.23 22.00
CA SER A 66 -0.68 -7.93 22.59
C SER A 66 0.30 -7.52 23.69
N GLU A 67 0.66 -8.40 24.62
CA GLU A 67 1.66 -8.14 25.66
C GLU A 67 3.04 -7.84 25.05
N ALA A 68 3.51 -8.61 24.07
CA ALA A 68 4.77 -8.34 23.38
C ALA A 68 4.76 -7.02 22.60
N TRP A 69 3.62 -6.66 22.00
CA TRP A 69 3.43 -5.39 21.32
C TRP A 69 3.35 -4.23 22.33
N TYR A 70 2.62 -4.37 23.43
CA TYR A 70 2.48 -3.34 24.46
C TYR A 70 3.76 -3.13 25.26
N ASP A 71 4.53 -4.17 25.55
CA ASP A 71 5.84 -4.06 26.19
C ASP A 71 6.79 -3.25 25.30
N LYS A 72 6.80 -3.55 23.99
CA LYS A 72 7.58 -2.79 23.00
C LYS A 72 7.04 -1.37 22.77
N LEU A 73 5.72 -1.17 22.82
CA LEU A 73 5.12 0.15 22.73
C LEU A 73 5.33 0.97 24.01
N ASP A 74 5.38 0.36 25.18
CA ASP A 74 5.68 1.02 26.45
C ASP A 74 7.15 1.41 26.55
N GLU A 75 8.05 0.56 26.03
CA GLU A 75 9.47 0.91 25.82
C GLU A 75 9.59 2.14 24.91
N ILE A 76 8.82 2.20 23.82
CA ILE A 76 8.85 3.34 22.92
C ILE A 76 8.09 4.56 23.49
N ASN A 77 7.02 4.37 24.27
CA ASN A 77 6.31 5.44 24.98
C ASN A 77 7.14 6.03 26.12
N ARG A 78 8.02 5.24 26.74
CA ARG A 78 9.06 5.77 27.65
C ARG A 78 10.03 6.69 26.92
N ASN A 79 10.26 6.43 25.64
CA ASN A 79 10.97 7.28 24.69
C ASN A 79 10.00 8.20 23.90
N ALA A 80 8.97 8.75 24.58
CA ALA A 80 7.81 9.48 24.03
C ALA A 80 8.10 10.56 22.97
N VAL A 81 9.36 11.01 22.85
CA VAL A 81 9.76 12.00 21.86
C VAL A 81 9.95 11.37 20.46
N GLU A 82 10.24 10.06 20.35
CA GLU A 82 10.60 9.43 19.06
C GLU A 82 9.40 8.97 18.20
N MET A 83 8.27 8.59 18.81
CA MET A 83 7.05 8.18 18.08
C MET A 83 6.35 9.30 17.31
N PRO A 84 6.15 10.50 17.89
CA PRO A 84 5.75 11.66 17.11
C PRO A 84 6.90 12.13 16.23
N MET A 85 8.19 12.03 16.61
CA MET A 85 9.30 12.45 15.74
C MET A 85 9.47 11.59 14.48
N LEU A 86 9.11 10.30 14.50
CA LEU A 86 9.13 9.44 13.31
C LEU A 86 7.93 9.72 12.41
N ASN A 87 6.73 9.89 12.96
CA ASN A 87 5.54 10.22 12.16
C ASN A 87 5.56 11.67 11.66
N ILE A 88 5.98 12.62 12.49
CA ILE A 88 6.24 14.02 12.12
C ILE A 88 7.43 14.08 11.19
N GLY A 89 8.49 13.27 11.36
CA GLY A 89 9.61 13.19 10.43
C GLY A 89 9.21 12.65 9.06
N LEU A 90 8.36 11.62 9.01
CA LEU A 90 7.86 11.03 7.76
C LEU A 90 6.87 11.95 7.03
N LEU A 91 5.99 12.65 7.77
CA LEU A 91 5.08 13.67 7.23
C LEU A 91 5.82 14.96 6.85
N SER A 92 6.73 15.42 7.71
CA SER A 92 7.50 16.65 7.47
C SER A 92 8.52 16.46 6.37
N PHE A 93 9.18 15.32 6.22
CA PHE A 93 10.10 15.10 5.11
C PHE A 93 9.36 14.95 3.77
N GLY A 94 8.18 14.30 3.76
CA GLY A 94 7.34 14.19 2.56
C GLY A 94 6.66 15.50 2.14
N VAL A 95 6.32 16.39 3.09
CA VAL A 95 5.61 17.66 2.82
C VAL A 95 6.56 18.87 2.78
N LEU A 96 7.65 18.88 3.55
CA LEU A 96 8.65 19.96 3.52
C LEU A 96 9.57 19.86 2.31
N ALA A 97 9.80 18.69 1.71
CA ALA A 97 10.59 18.60 0.48
C ALA A 97 10.01 19.47 -0.66
N PRO A 98 8.70 19.38 -0.99
CA PRO A 98 8.10 20.28 -1.97
C PRO A 98 8.00 21.73 -1.48
N PHE A 99 7.74 21.98 -0.18
CA PHE A 99 7.67 23.34 0.35
C PHE A 99 9.04 24.06 0.35
N TYR A 100 10.12 23.36 0.67
CA TYR A 100 11.49 23.88 0.74
C TYR A 100 12.06 24.18 -0.66
N ILE A 101 11.70 23.38 -1.67
CA ILE A 101 12.09 23.62 -3.07
C ILE A 101 11.30 24.79 -3.67
N VAL A 102 9.98 24.89 -3.41
CA VAL A 102 9.17 26.04 -3.84
C VAL A 102 9.65 27.35 -3.18
N TYR A 103 9.98 27.33 -1.88
CA TYR A 103 10.55 28.48 -1.18
C TYR A 103 11.94 28.87 -1.70
N ARG A 104 12.76 27.90 -2.13
CA ARG A 104 14.04 28.17 -2.82
C ARG A 104 13.82 28.80 -4.19
N ASN A 105 12.86 28.30 -4.96
CA ASN A 105 12.54 28.79 -6.30
C ASN A 105 12.02 30.25 -6.26
N GLN A 106 11.28 30.62 -5.21
CA GLN A 106 10.77 31.99 -5.04
C GLN A 106 11.86 33.05 -4.79
N ASN A 107 13.04 32.66 -4.29
CA ASN A 107 14.14 33.58 -3.99
C ASN A 107 15.09 33.83 -5.18
N GLN A 108 14.80 33.28 -6.38
CA GLN A 108 15.76 33.21 -7.49
C GLN A 108 15.35 34.02 -8.74
N GLN A 109 14.69 35.19 -8.56
CA GLN A 109 14.47 36.15 -9.65
C GLN A 109 15.68 37.06 -9.87
N GLU A 110 16.63 36.66 -10.76
CA GLU A 110 17.30 37.43 -11.87
C GLU A 110 18.62 36.76 -12.38
N PRO A 111 19.09 36.94 -13.65
CA PRO A 111 19.03 35.88 -14.71
C PRO A 111 20.36 35.32 -15.27
N GLN A 112 20.39 34.03 -15.68
CA GLN A 112 20.68 33.50 -17.05
C GLN A 112 20.91 31.96 -17.12
N GLU A 113 20.12 31.32 -17.98
CA GLU A 113 20.31 30.10 -18.80
C GLU A 113 20.79 28.75 -18.20
N GLN A 114 19.84 27.84 -17.94
CA GLN A 114 19.70 26.57 -18.69
C GLN A 114 18.28 25.99 -18.46
N SER A 115 17.41 26.20 -19.44
CA SER A 115 16.03 25.74 -19.50
C SER A 115 15.95 24.25 -19.81
N THR A 116 15.62 23.41 -18.81
CA THR A 116 15.05 22.04 -18.95
C THR A 116 14.80 21.37 -17.58
N SER A 117 15.41 21.81 -16.47
CA SER A 117 15.28 21.09 -15.19
C SER A 117 14.00 21.36 -14.41
N ASN A 118 13.36 22.53 -14.56
CA ASN A 118 12.20 22.90 -13.73
C ASN A 118 10.94 22.04 -13.97
N GLU A 119 10.74 21.51 -15.18
CA GLU A 119 9.61 20.62 -15.49
C GLU A 119 9.87 19.19 -14.99
N ASP A 120 11.10 18.71 -15.17
CA ASP A 120 11.54 17.40 -14.70
C ASP A 120 11.52 17.33 -13.17
N ASP A 121 11.93 18.40 -12.49
CA ASP A 121 11.89 18.52 -11.03
C ASP A 121 10.44 18.49 -10.49
N GLN A 122 9.48 19.08 -11.21
CA GLN A 122 8.06 19.02 -10.83
C GLN A 122 7.46 17.62 -10.97
N ILE A 123 7.82 16.91 -12.04
CA ILE A 123 7.37 15.54 -12.27
C ILE A 123 7.97 14.61 -11.21
N LEU A 124 9.26 14.78 -10.89
CA LEU A 124 9.93 13.99 -9.86
C LEU A 124 9.26 14.18 -8.49
N MET A 125 8.93 15.43 -8.11
CA MET A 125 8.20 15.70 -6.87
C MET A 125 6.81 15.07 -6.83
N ALA A 126 6.07 15.08 -7.95
CA ALA A 126 4.75 14.45 -8.03
C ALA A 126 4.85 12.92 -7.87
N VAL A 127 5.84 12.30 -8.51
CA VAL A 127 6.11 10.86 -8.38
C VAL A 127 6.53 10.50 -6.95
N ASP A 128 7.38 11.31 -6.32
CA ASP A 128 7.80 11.09 -4.93
C ASP A 128 6.61 11.19 -3.96
N LEU A 129 5.67 12.10 -4.20
CA LEU A 129 4.43 12.20 -3.44
C LEU A 129 3.54 10.96 -3.59
N GLU A 130 3.43 10.42 -4.81
CA GLU A 130 2.70 9.17 -5.07
C GLU A 130 3.34 7.97 -4.35
N LEU A 131 4.67 7.86 -4.38
CA LEU A 131 5.42 6.82 -3.66
C LEU A 131 5.22 6.94 -2.14
N TRP A 132 5.21 8.17 -1.62
CA TRP A 132 4.94 8.43 -0.21
C TRP A 132 3.52 8.02 0.20
N TYR A 133 2.52 8.26 -0.67
CA TYR A 133 1.15 7.80 -0.44
C TYR A 133 1.06 6.26 -0.37
N VAL A 134 1.74 5.54 -1.28
CA VAL A 134 1.81 4.07 -1.24
C VAL A 134 2.49 3.57 0.03
N GLN A 135 3.52 4.26 0.51
CA GLN A 135 4.17 3.92 1.77
C GLN A 135 3.26 4.19 2.98
N SER A 136 2.51 5.29 2.97
CA SER A 136 1.51 5.61 4.00
C SER A 136 0.41 4.54 4.09
N LEU A 137 -0.04 4.01 2.93
CA LEU A 137 -0.96 2.87 2.90
C LEU A 137 -0.40 1.62 3.60
N ARG A 138 0.92 1.36 3.49
CA ARG A 138 1.56 0.23 4.19
C ARG A 138 1.55 0.41 5.70
N PHE A 139 1.75 1.63 6.19
CA PHE A 139 1.61 1.93 7.62
C PHE A 139 0.17 1.73 8.10
N MET A 140 -0.81 2.15 7.30
CA MET A 140 -2.23 2.01 7.64
C MET A 140 -2.72 0.56 7.74
N ILE A 141 -2.06 -0.39 7.06
CA ILE A 141 -2.30 -1.84 7.19
C ILE A 141 -1.91 -2.36 8.58
N SER A 142 -0.92 -1.74 9.24
CA SER A 142 -0.48 -2.13 10.59
C SER A 142 -1.48 -1.75 11.68
N HIS A 143 -2.41 -0.82 11.41
CA HIS A 143 -3.36 -0.35 12.41
C HIS A 143 -4.51 -1.34 12.60
N SER A 144 -4.76 -1.77 13.86
CA SER A 144 -5.68 -2.87 14.21
C SER A 144 -7.10 -2.72 13.67
N TYR A 145 -7.60 -1.48 13.50
CA TYR A 145 -8.94 -1.21 12.97
C TYR A 145 -9.02 -1.08 11.44
N LEU A 146 -7.97 -0.54 10.80
CA LEU A 146 -7.98 -0.19 9.37
C LEU A 146 -7.40 -1.31 8.50
N GLY A 147 -6.52 -2.15 9.06
CA GLY A 147 -5.90 -3.29 8.37
C GLY A 147 -6.90 -4.24 7.69
N PRO A 148 -7.90 -4.78 8.41
CA PRO A 148 -8.87 -5.70 7.81
C PRO A 148 -9.68 -5.09 6.66
N LYS A 149 -10.06 -3.80 6.78
CA LYS A 149 -10.80 -3.08 5.72
C LYS A 149 -9.93 -2.85 4.49
N LEU A 150 -8.66 -2.47 4.67
CA LEU A 150 -7.71 -2.28 3.56
C LEU A 150 -7.31 -3.58 2.87
N LEU A 151 -7.17 -4.67 3.62
CA LEU A 151 -6.94 -6.01 3.06
C LEU A 151 -8.14 -6.46 2.22
N MET A 152 -9.37 -6.13 2.65
CA MET A 152 -10.58 -6.39 1.88
C MET A 152 -10.62 -5.56 0.59
N ILE A 153 -10.29 -4.26 0.65
CA ILE A 153 -10.21 -3.40 -0.54
C ILE A 153 -9.16 -3.94 -1.52
N LYS A 154 -7.95 -4.26 -1.04
CA LYS A 154 -6.86 -4.81 -1.87
C LYS A 154 -7.25 -6.09 -2.60
N ALA A 155 -8.01 -6.97 -1.94
CA ALA A 155 -8.50 -8.20 -2.55
C ALA A 155 -9.48 -7.91 -3.71
N MET A 156 -10.31 -6.88 -3.57
CA MET A 156 -11.26 -6.42 -4.60
C MET A 156 -10.58 -5.62 -5.72
N THR A 157 -9.49 -4.89 -5.43
CA THR A 157 -8.73 -4.11 -6.44
C THR A 157 -8.19 -4.99 -7.57
N ARG A 158 -7.84 -6.25 -7.28
CA ARG A 158 -7.36 -7.20 -8.29
C ARG A 158 -8.43 -7.50 -9.37
N ASP A 159 -9.68 -7.58 -8.98
CA ASP A 159 -10.79 -7.83 -9.91
C ASP A 159 -11.11 -6.58 -10.73
N LEU A 160 -11.10 -5.41 -10.08
CA LEU A 160 -11.25 -4.11 -10.74
C LEU A 160 -10.15 -3.83 -11.78
N ALA A 161 -8.91 -4.25 -11.51
CA ALA A 161 -7.80 -4.08 -12.44
C ALA A 161 -8.02 -4.83 -13.76
N ALA A 162 -8.61 -6.04 -13.71
CA ALA A 162 -8.96 -6.79 -14.90
C ALA A 162 -10.03 -6.08 -15.74
N PHE A 163 -11.02 -5.46 -15.09
CA PHE A 163 -12.03 -4.65 -15.75
C PHE A 163 -11.44 -3.38 -16.41
N LEU A 164 -10.58 -2.66 -15.69
CA LEU A 164 -9.87 -1.49 -16.23
C LEU A 164 -9.02 -1.83 -17.46
N TYR A 165 -8.38 -3.01 -17.47
CA TYR A 165 -7.61 -3.47 -18.61
C TYR A 165 -8.47 -3.64 -19.87
N ILE A 166 -9.68 -4.19 -19.72
CA ILE A 166 -10.63 -4.34 -20.85
C ILE A 166 -11.02 -2.96 -21.38
N ILE A 167 -11.36 -2.01 -20.49
CA ILE A 167 -11.68 -0.63 -20.89
C ILE A 167 -10.51 0.02 -21.65
N PHE A 168 -9.28 -0.16 -21.17
CA PHE A 168 -8.09 0.38 -21.82
C PHE A 168 -7.94 -0.11 -23.27
N VAL A 169 -8.20 -1.40 -23.54
CA VAL A 169 -8.17 -1.97 -24.89
C VAL A 169 -9.25 -1.35 -25.78
N PHE A 170 -10.47 -1.20 -25.28
CA PHE A 170 -11.58 -0.57 -26.03
C PHE A 170 -11.31 0.91 -26.34
N ILE A 171 -10.82 1.67 -25.37
CA ILE A 171 -10.46 3.09 -25.56
C ILE A 171 -9.36 3.21 -26.62
N THR A 172 -8.32 2.36 -26.55
CA THR A 172 -7.22 2.36 -27.54
C THR A 172 -7.75 2.07 -28.95
N ALA A 173 -8.61 1.05 -29.09
CA ALA A 173 -9.21 0.71 -30.38
C ALA A 173 -10.07 1.85 -30.95
N TYR A 174 -10.93 2.47 -30.12
CA TYR A 174 -11.74 3.61 -30.52
C TYR A 174 -10.88 4.83 -30.90
N GLY A 175 -9.82 5.12 -30.12
CA GLY A 175 -8.90 6.22 -30.38
C GLY A 175 -8.17 6.10 -31.72
N VAL A 176 -7.72 4.89 -32.07
CA VAL A 176 -7.07 4.59 -33.37
C VAL A 176 -8.05 4.80 -34.54
N VAL A 177 -9.27 4.27 -34.43
CA VAL A 177 -10.29 4.38 -35.50
C VAL A 177 -10.75 5.83 -35.67
N SER A 178 -11.02 6.55 -34.58
CA SER A 178 -11.46 7.94 -34.62
C SER A 178 -10.43 8.85 -35.30
N ARG A 179 -9.14 8.64 -35.04
CA ARG A 179 -8.05 9.38 -35.71
C ARG A 179 -7.92 9.00 -37.17
N SER A 180 -8.06 7.71 -37.52
CA SER A 180 -8.02 7.24 -38.90
C SER A 180 -9.16 7.80 -39.77
N MET A 181 -10.34 8.04 -39.20
CA MET A 181 -11.51 8.50 -39.94
C MET A 181 -11.48 10.02 -40.24
N ILE A 182 -10.95 10.83 -39.31
CA ILE A 182 -11.08 12.30 -39.37
C ILE A 182 -9.85 12.98 -40.00
N MET A 183 -8.69 12.32 -40.04
CA MET A 183 -7.43 12.90 -40.54
C MET A 183 -7.14 12.51 -42.00
N HIS A 184 -7.77 13.19 -42.97
CA HIS A 184 -7.44 12.97 -44.39
C HIS A 184 -6.18 13.74 -44.85
N ASN A 185 -5.75 14.81 -44.18
CA ASN A 185 -4.65 15.63 -44.70
C ASN A 185 -4.10 16.67 -43.70
N LYS A 186 -3.36 16.24 -42.66
CA LYS A 186 -2.41 17.06 -41.86
C LYS A 186 -1.70 16.14 -40.86
N VAL A 187 -0.53 15.62 -41.22
CA VAL A 187 0.24 14.71 -40.38
C VAL A 187 1.46 15.45 -39.83
N GLU A 188 1.29 16.10 -38.67
CA GLU A 188 2.45 16.45 -37.87
C GLU A 188 2.82 15.20 -37.05
N PHE A 189 3.91 14.52 -37.44
CA PHE A 189 4.42 13.31 -36.80
C PHE A 189 5.09 13.61 -35.45
N SER A 190 4.36 14.24 -34.53
CA SER A 190 4.79 14.36 -33.13
C SER A 190 4.20 13.20 -32.33
N ILE A 191 5.07 12.37 -31.76
CA ILE A 191 4.69 11.19 -30.95
C ILE A 191 3.77 11.60 -29.79
N TYR A 192 4.05 12.75 -29.17
CA TYR A 192 3.23 13.32 -28.08
C TYR A 192 1.84 13.76 -28.56
N GLY A 193 1.74 14.37 -29.75
CA GLY A 193 0.47 14.81 -30.33
C GLY A 193 -0.42 13.65 -30.76
N ILE A 194 0.18 12.59 -31.31
CA ILE A 194 -0.53 11.37 -31.70
C ILE A 194 -1.00 10.62 -30.45
N PHE A 195 -0.13 10.45 -29.46
CA PHE A 195 -0.46 9.72 -28.23
C PHE A 195 -1.52 10.43 -27.39
N SER A 196 -1.35 11.73 -27.12
CA SER A 196 -2.38 12.53 -26.42
C SER A 196 -3.70 12.51 -27.19
N GLY A 197 -3.64 12.59 -28.52
CA GLY A 197 -4.83 12.60 -29.37
C GLY A 197 -5.58 11.27 -29.46
N ILE A 198 -4.90 10.13 -29.29
CA ILE A 198 -5.48 8.78 -29.31
C ILE A 198 -5.99 8.37 -27.93
N PHE A 199 -5.28 8.71 -26.85
CA PHE A 199 -5.62 8.24 -25.51
C PHE A 199 -6.43 9.26 -24.70
N TYR A 200 -6.01 10.53 -24.69
CA TYR A 200 -6.57 11.53 -23.79
C TYR A 200 -7.95 12.03 -24.23
N THR A 201 -8.15 12.26 -25.54
CA THR A 201 -9.44 12.71 -26.10
C THR A 201 -10.59 11.73 -25.80
N PRO A 202 -10.48 10.42 -26.09
CA PRO A 202 -11.56 9.48 -25.77
C PRO A 202 -11.68 9.18 -24.27
N TYR A 203 -10.60 9.25 -23.50
CA TYR A 203 -10.65 9.11 -22.05
C TYR A 203 -11.44 10.25 -21.40
N SER A 204 -11.17 11.51 -21.79
CA SER A 204 -11.90 12.68 -21.28
C SER A 204 -13.38 12.65 -21.68
N PHE A 205 -13.69 12.17 -22.89
CA PHE A 205 -15.06 11.97 -23.36
C PHE A 205 -15.86 10.99 -22.47
N LEU A 206 -15.24 9.90 -22.00
CA LEU A 206 -15.88 8.91 -21.12
C LEU A 206 -16.35 9.50 -19.78
N PHE A 207 -15.64 10.52 -19.27
CA PHE A 207 -15.95 11.18 -17.99
C PHE A 207 -16.79 12.46 -18.14
N GLY A 208 -17.36 12.71 -19.34
CA GLY A 208 -18.25 13.85 -19.58
C GLY A 208 -17.54 15.16 -19.90
N GLY A 209 -16.24 15.14 -20.21
CA GLY A 209 -15.49 16.30 -20.69
C GLY A 209 -15.81 16.63 -22.15
N SER A 210 -17.03 17.10 -22.44
CA SER A 210 -17.43 17.57 -23.77
C SER A 210 -17.70 19.06 -23.74
N ASP A 211 -16.67 19.91 -23.87
CA ASP A 211 -16.87 21.36 -24.05
C ASP A 211 -15.75 22.06 -24.86
N LYS A 212 -15.00 21.35 -25.72
CA LYS A 212 -13.97 22.00 -26.55
C LYS A 212 -13.85 21.50 -27.99
N VAL A 213 -14.46 20.37 -28.34
CA VAL A 213 -14.35 19.78 -29.69
C VAL A 213 -15.52 20.20 -30.60
N LEU A 214 -16.65 20.67 -30.05
CA LEU A 214 -17.84 21.06 -30.83
C LEU A 214 -17.99 22.58 -31.05
N GLU A 215 -17.24 23.44 -30.35
CA GLU A 215 -17.31 24.91 -30.53
C GLU A 215 -16.35 25.45 -31.60
N GLY A 216 -15.54 24.59 -32.23
CA GLY A 216 -14.58 24.97 -33.27
C GLY A 216 -15.11 24.76 -34.69
N LYS A 217 -16.38 25.06 -34.96
CA LYS A 217 -16.95 25.09 -36.31
C LYS A 217 -17.23 26.52 -36.75
#